data_AF-A0A0W4ZI14-F1
#
_entry.id   AF-A0A0W4ZI14-F1
#
_cell.length_a   1.000
_cell.length_b   1.000
_cell.length_c   1.000
_cell.angle_alpha   90.00
_cell.angle_beta   90.00
_cell.angle_gamma   90.00
#
_symmetry.space_group_name_H-M   'P 1'
#
loop_
_entity.id
_entity.type
_entity.pdbx_description
1 polymer ?
#
loop_
_entity_poly.entity_id
_entity_poly.type
_entity_poly.pdbx_seq_one_letter_code
_entity_poly.pdbx_strand_id
1 'polypeptide(L)'
;MKNYNILFSISKVCFLKRNCQIQYRFIRNITFQKLHLTKFNYLKYNLQNLVLLKKFSHKLVNRILFVFSRKYSSNLTIEKYHQLADNTIKKILYALEQMQQDYPEKTIEVEYSQDVLTLDLGNYGTYVLNKQSFNKQIWVSSPISGPKRYDWIPTNDENDGKWIYLRDNGILEDSLKNELKEIIGDLKL
;
A
#
# COMPACT_ATOMS: atom_id res chain seq x y z
N MET A 1 -1.87 19.60 32.61
CA MET A 1 -2.42 18.99 31.36
C MET A 1 -2.81 20.10 30.40
N LYS A 2 -2.41 20.04 29.11
CA LYS A 2 -2.74 21.07 28.12
C LYS A 2 -4.18 20.83 27.61
N ASN A 3 -5.10 21.78 27.82
CA ASN A 3 -6.48 21.70 27.29
C ASN A 3 -6.49 21.87 25.76
N TYR A 4 -7.20 20.98 25.07
CA TYR A 4 -7.41 20.96 23.62
C TYR A 4 -8.88 20.67 23.36
N ASN A 5 -9.48 21.35 22.38
CA ASN A 5 -10.82 21.03 21.90
C ASN A 5 -10.72 20.13 20.66
N ILE A 6 -11.47 19.03 20.63
CA ILE A 6 -11.54 18.14 19.46
C ILE A 6 -12.39 18.83 18.39
N LEU A 7 -11.82 19.04 17.20
CA LEU A 7 -12.49 19.61 16.03
C LEU A 7 -13.32 18.54 15.30
N PHE A 8 -12.66 17.45 14.92
CA PHE A 8 -13.28 16.27 14.29
C PHE A 8 -12.28 15.11 14.28
N SER A 9 -12.78 13.88 14.07
CA SER A 9 -11.94 12.67 13.96
C SER A 9 -12.24 11.93 12.67
N ILE A 10 -11.19 11.43 12.00
CA ILE A 10 -11.33 10.58 10.82
C ILE A 10 -10.48 9.33 11.04
N SER A 11 -11.12 8.16 11.04
CA SER A 11 -10.52 6.83 11.02
C SER A 11 -9.10 6.74 11.62
N LYS A 12 -9.01 6.98 12.94
CA LYS A 12 -7.80 6.93 13.80
C LYS A 12 -6.98 8.22 13.93
N VAL A 13 -7.38 9.34 13.34
CA VAL A 13 -6.74 10.65 13.52
C VAL A 13 -7.74 11.64 14.13
N CYS A 14 -7.36 12.27 15.24
CA CYS A 14 -8.08 13.38 15.87
C CYS A 14 -7.41 14.70 15.51
N PHE A 15 -8.20 15.67 15.04
CA PHE A 15 -7.76 17.05 14.86
C PHE A 15 -8.19 17.89 16.07
N LEU A 16 -7.25 18.65 16.64
CA LEU A 16 -7.38 19.41 17.87
C LEU A 16 -7.13 20.89 17.60
N LYS A 17 -7.93 21.79 18.19
CA LYS A 17 -7.72 23.24 18.11
C LYS A 17 -7.21 23.80 19.42
N ARG A 18 -6.21 24.69 19.35
CA ARG A 18 -5.77 25.54 20.46
C ARG A 18 -5.31 26.90 19.91
N ASN A 19 -5.83 28.00 20.45
CA ASN A 19 -5.44 29.38 20.12
C ASN A 19 -5.18 29.61 18.61
N CYS A 20 -6.17 29.27 17.79
CA CYS A 20 -6.14 29.40 16.32
C CYS A 20 -5.15 28.50 15.56
N GLN A 21 -4.42 27.60 16.22
CA GLN A 21 -3.60 26.57 15.58
C GLN A 21 -4.29 25.20 15.62
N ILE A 22 -4.21 24.46 14.51
CA ILE A 22 -4.74 23.10 14.37
C ILE A 22 -3.58 22.11 14.53
N GLN A 23 -3.75 21.14 15.43
CA GLN A 23 -2.83 20.01 15.64
C GLN A 23 -3.55 18.69 15.37
N TYR A 24 -2.82 17.60 15.10
CA TYR A 24 -3.42 16.27 14.96
C TYR A 24 -2.72 15.23 15.83
N ARG A 25 -3.45 14.18 16.22
CA ARG A 25 -2.95 13.03 16.98
C ARG A 25 -3.54 11.72 16.45
N PHE A 26 -2.73 10.67 16.35
CA PHE A 26 -3.18 9.31 16.10
C PHE A 26 -3.78 8.70 17.37
N ILE A 27 -5.00 8.17 17.30
CA ILE A 27 -5.72 7.56 18.42
C ILE A 27 -5.49 6.06 18.40
N ARG A 28 -4.86 5.50 19.45
CA ARG A 28 -4.49 4.08 19.48
C ARG A 28 -5.56 3.11 19.99
N ASN A 29 -6.60 3.51 20.73
CA ASN A 29 -7.55 2.55 21.32
C ASN A 29 -8.99 3.09 21.43
N ILE A 30 -9.87 2.81 20.47
CA ILE A 30 -11.34 2.83 20.69
C ILE A 30 -11.97 1.65 19.92
N THR A 31 -12.75 0.84 20.63
CA THR A 31 -13.38 -0.41 20.20
C THR A 31 -14.43 -0.23 19.08
N PHE A 32 -14.40 -1.15 18.12
CA PHE A 32 -14.90 -0.99 16.73
C PHE A 32 -16.43 -1.11 16.53
N GLN A 33 -17.22 -1.48 17.54
CA GLN A 33 -18.59 -1.96 17.33
C GLN A 33 -19.68 -0.88 17.14
N LYS A 34 -19.43 0.39 17.49
CA LYS A 34 -20.48 1.44 17.45
C LYS A 34 -20.46 2.34 16.20
N LEU A 35 -19.55 2.11 15.26
CA LEU A 35 -19.24 3.03 14.16
C LEU A 35 -19.94 2.73 12.82
N HIS A 36 -20.73 1.65 12.70
CA HIS A 36 -21.12 1.14 11.38
C HIS A 36 -22.32 1.85 10.73
N LEU A 37 -23.28 2.38 11.50
CA LEU A 37 -24.53 2.93 10.93
C LEU A 37 -24.59 4.48 10.84
N THR A 38 -23.84 5.21 11.67
CA THR A 38 -23.75 6.67 11.59
C THR A 38 -22.77 7.17 10.51
N LYS A 39 -21.85 6.32 10.05
CA LYS A 39 -20.77 6.69 9.11
C LYS A 39 -21.23 6.98 7.68
N PHE A 40 -22.25 6.29 7.17
CA PHE A 40 -22.66 6.43 5.77
C PHE A 40 -23.36 7.76 5.49
N ASN A 41 -24.23 8.21 6.42
CA ASN A 41 -24.91 9.51 6.31
C ASN A 41 -23.97 10.69 6.55
N TYR A 42 -22.96 10.54 7.41
CA TYR A 42 -21.99 11.62 7.69
C TYR A 42 -21.01 11.87 6.53
N LEU A 43 -20.63 10.82 5.79
CA LEU A 43 -19.82 10.93 4.57
C LEU A 43 -20.57 11.61 3.43
N LYS A 44 -21.88 11.34 3.28
CA LYS A 44 -22.74 12.02 2.29
C LYS A 44 -22.89 13.52 2.57
N TYR A 45 -22.97 13.92 3.85
CA TYR A 45 -23.09 15.32 4.27
C TYR A 45 -21.77 16.11 4.12
N ASN A 46 -20.61 15.45 4.24
CA ASN A 46 -19.30 16.12 4.19
C ASN A 46 -18.71 16.33 2.79
N LEU A 47 -19.36 15.85 1.73
CA LEU A 47 -19.04 16.29 0.36
C LEU A 47 -19.23 17.81 0.19
N GLN A 48 -20.17 18.43 0.92
CA GLN A 48 -20.33 19.89 0.96
C GLN A 48 -19.19 20.61 1.70
N ASN A 49 -18.49 19.92 2.63
CA ASN A 49 -17.40 20.50 3.42
C ASN A 49 -16.01 20.45 2.73
N LEU A 50 -15.90 19.83 1.55
CA LEU A 50 -14.71 19.97 0.69
C LEU A 50 -14.39 21.44 0.36
N VAL A 51 -15.41 22.31 0.35
CA VAL A 51 -15.25 23.76 0.13
C VAL A 51 -14.49 24.45 1.27
N LEU A 52 -14.64 23.99 2.52
CA LEU A 52 -13.99 24.56 3.69
C LEU A 52 -12.51 24.16 3.80
N LEU A 53 -12.16 22.93 3.38
CA LEU A 53 -10.79 22.45 3.35
C LEU A 53 -9.93 23.21 2.32
N LYS A 54 -10.52 23.62 1.19
CA LYS A 54 -9.84 24.44 0.16
C LYS A 54 -9.32 25.81 0.68
N LYS A 55 -9.80 26.30 1.82
CA LYS A 55 -9.39 27.60 2.41
C LYS A 55 -8.13 27.54 3.28
N PHE A 56 -7.64 26.35 3.64
CA PHE A 56 -6.45 26.20 4.48
C PHE A 56 -5.24 25.69 3.68
N SER A 57 -4.07 26.29 3.94
CA SER A 57 -2.74 25.99 3.39
C SER A 57 -2.64 24.67 2.60
N HIS A 58 -2.49 24.84 1.29
CA HIS A 58 -2.67 23.81 0.25
C HIS A 58 -1.90 22.51 0.48
N LYS A 59 -0.74 22.51 1.13
CA LYS A 59 0.13 21.31 1.16
C LYS A 59 -0.39 20.20 2.07
N LEU A 60 -0.90 20.56 3.26
CA LEU A 60 -1.33 19.58 4.26
C LEU A 60 -2.75 19.10 3.97
N VAL A 61 -3.63 20.00 3.53
CA VAL A 61 -4.97 19.65 3.08
C VAL A 61 -4.93 18.79 1.82
N ASN A 62 -4.12 19.14 0.81
CA ASN A 62 -3.99 18.28 -0.37
C ASN A 62 -3.40 16.93 -0.02
N ARG A 63 -2.48 16.85 0.94
CA ARG A 63 -1.92 15.57 1.40
C ARG A 63 -2.95 14.71 2.15
N ILE A 64 -3.81 15.34 2.94
CA ILE A 64 -4.93 14.66 3.62
C ILE A 64 -6.01 14.24 2.62
N LEU A 65 -6.43 15.14 1.72
CA LEU A 65 -7.39 14.85 0.66
C LEU A 65 -6.87 13.75 -0.26
N PHE A 66 -5.58 13.77 -0.62
CA PHE A 66 -4.93 12.74 -1.42
C PHE A 66 -4.94 11.37 -0.70
N VAL A 67 -4.69 11.34 0.61
CA VAL A 67 -4.78 10.11 1.41
C VAL A 67 -6.23 9.59 1.45
N PHE A 68 -7.22 10.46 1.57
CA PHE A 68 -8.64 10.09 1.58
C PHE A 68 -9.21 9.78 0.19
N SER A 69 -8.62 10.34 -0.86
CA SER A 69 -9.02 10.13 -2.26
C SER A 69 -8.29 8.97 -2.92
N ARG A 70 -7.34 8.31 -2.22
CA ARG A 70 -6.69 7.10 -2.73
C ARG A 70 -7.77 6.09 -3.10
N LYS A 71 -7.92 5.84 -4.40
CA LYS A 71 -8.65 4.67 -4.88
C LYS A 71 -7.83 3.46 -4.45
N TYR A 72 -8.35 2.72 -3.47
CA TYR A 72 -7.74 1.49 -3.02
C TYR A 72 -8.06 0.36 -4.01
N SER A 73 -7.20 -0.66 -4.01
CA SER A 73 -7.40 -1.96 -4.66
C SER A 73 -8.83 -2.50 -4.53
N SER A 74 -9.48 -2.30 -3.37
CA SER A 74 -10.85 -2.74 -3.11
C SER A 74 -11.87 -2.25 -4.15
N ASN A 75 -11.61 -1.08 -4.74
CA ASN A 75 -12.51 -0.41 -5.69
C ASN A 75 -12.30 -0.86 -7.14
N LEU A 76 -11.22 -1.62 -7.44
CA LEU A 76 -10.99 -2.16 -8.77
C LEU A 76 -12.05 -3.21 -9.11
N THR A 77 -12.42 -3.36 -10.39
CA THR A 77 -13.13 -4.58 -10.80
C THR A 77 -12.19 -5.77 -10.68
N ILE A 78 -12.74 -6.98 -10.59
CA ILE A 78 -11.92 -8.18 -10.46
C ILE A 78 -11.05 -8.38 -11.71
N GLU A 79 -11.59 -8.13 -12.90
CA GLU A 79 -10.89 -8.19 -14.18
C GLU A 79 -9.74 -7.19 -14.21
N LYS A 80 -9.97 -5.97 -13.70
CA LYS A 80 -8.95 -4.94 -13.67
C LYS A 80 -7.80 -5.30 -12.72
N TYR A 81 -8.15 -5.83 -11.54
CA TYR A 81 -7.16 -6.36 -10.62
C TYR A 81 -6.31 -7.45 -11.28
N HIS A 82 -6.94 -8.42 -11.95
CA HIS A 82 -6.23 -9.50 -12.62
C HIS A 82 -5.24 -8.96 -13.66
N GLN A 83 -5.68 -8.07 -14.55
CA GLN A 83 -4.80 -7.44 -15.53
C GLN A 83 -3.58 -6.76 -14.90
N LEU A 84 -3.79 -5.97 -13.83
CA LEU A 84 -2.71 -5.24 -13.17
C LEU A 84 -1.76 -6.20 -12.43
N ALA A 85 -2.30 -7.15 -11.67
CA ALA A 85 -1.51 -8.12 -10.92
C ALA A 85 -0.72 -9.05 -11.84
N ASP A 86 -1.34 -9.54 -12.93
CA ASP A 86 -0.67 -10.37 -13.94
C ASP A 86 0.48 -9.64 -14.60
N ASN A 87 0.26 -8.39 -15.01
CA ASN A 87 1.31 -7.59 -15.63
C ASN A 87 2.47 -7.33 -14.66
N THR A 88 2.19 -7.05 -13.39
CA THR A 88 3.22 -6.86 -12.37
C THR A 88 4.00 -8.15 -12.12
N ILE A 89 3.32 -9.27 -11.90
CA ILE A 89 3.98 -10.54 -11.61
C ILE A 89 4.81 -11.02 -12.81
N LYS A 90 4.32 -10.87 -14.05
CA LYS A 90 5.09 -11.19 -15.26
C LYS A 90 6.36 -10.36 -15.39
N LYS A 91 6.30 -9.06 -15.08
CA LYS A 91 7.49 -8.19 -15.07
C LYS A 91 8.51 -8.63 -14.02
N ILE A 92 8.06 -8.96 -12.82
CA ILE A 92 8.91 -9.46 -11.74
C ILE A 92 9.52 -10.81 -12.12
N LEU A 93 8.71 -11.74 -12.64
CA LEU A 93 9.17 -13.05 -13.11
C LEU A 93 10.28 -12.91 -14.14
N TYR A 94 10.06 -12.13 -15.19
CA TYR A 94 11.07 -11.89 -16.22
C TYR A 94 12.36 -11.30 -15.63
N ALA A 95 12.25 -10.32 -14.74
CA ALA A 95 13.42 -9.70 -14.12
C ALA A 95 14.20 -10.71 -13.24
N LEU A 96 13.51 -11.60 -12.53
CA LEU A 96 14.13 -12.64 -11.70
C LEU A 96 14.76 -13.76 -12.55
N GLU A 97 14.12 -14.19 -13.63
CA GLU A 97 14.68 -15.17 -14.57
C GLU A 97 15.96 -14.62 -15.24
N GLN A 98 15.96 -13.34 -15.63
CA GLN A 98 17.15 -12.68 -16.15
C GLN A 98 18.25 -12.59 -15.08
N MET A 99 17.88 -12.30 -13.84
CA MET A 99 18.83 -12.26 -12.73
C MET A 99 19.43 -13.63 -12.41
N GLN A 100 18.66 -14.72 -12.55
CA GLN A 100 19.18 -16.09 -12.48
C GLN A 100 20.22 -16.38 -13.57
N GLN A 101 20.03 -15.82 -14.78
CA GLN A 101 21.00 -15.93 -15.87
C GLN A 101 22.25 -15.06 -15.66
N ASP A 102 22.08 -13.85 -15.11
CA ASP A 102 23.17 -12.90 -14.86
C ASP A 102 24.11 -13.37 -13.74
N TYR A 103 23.63 -14.18 -12.79
CA TYR A 103 24.37 -14.67 -11.61
C TYR A 103 24.31 -16.20 -11.47
N PRO A 104 24.84 -16.98 -12.43
CA PRO A 104 24.74 -18.45 -12.45
C PRO A 104 25.48 -19.13 -11.28
N GLU A 105 26.40 -18.43 -10.62
CA GLU A 105 27.09 -18.91 -9.43
C GLU A 105 26.22 -18.89 -8.16
N LYS A 106 25.08 -18.19 -8.20
CA LYS A 106 24.10 -18.14 -7.12
C LYS A 106 23.12 -19.29 -7.31
N THR A 107 22.92 -20.09 -6.26
CA THR A 107 21.89 -21.15 -6.25
C THR A 107 20.52 -20.51 -6.02
N ILE A 108 20.01 -19.85 -7.06
CA ILE A 108 18.68 -19.24 -7.06
C ILE A 108 17.79 -19.96 -8.06
N GLU A 109 16.53 -20.18 -7.67
CA GLU A 109 15.53 -20.82 -8.52
C GLU A 109 14.24 -20.01 -8.49
N VAL A 110 13.67 -19.77 -9.67
CA VAL A 110 12.44 -18.99 -9.85
C VAL A 110 11.36 -19.91 -10.41
N GLU A 111 10.21 -19.97 -9.73
CA GLU A 111 9.04 -20.73 -10.18
C GLU A 111 7.79 -19.85 -10.11
N TYR A 112 6.94 -19.90 -11.14
CA TYR A 112 5.62 -19.29 -11.12
C TYR A 112 4.54 -20.31 -11.45
N SER A 113 3.70 -20.62 -10.46
CA SER A 113 2.64 -21.62 -10.58
C SER A 113 1.43 -21.23 -9.74
N GLN A 114 0.22 -21.47 -10.28
CA GLN A 114 -1.05 -21.24 -9.58
C GLN A 114 -1.15 -19.86 -8.90
N ASP A 115 -0.77 -18.79 -9.62
CA ASP A 115 -0.79 -17.41 -9.12
C ASP A 115 0.17 -17.12 -7.95
N VAL A 116 1.13 -18.02 -7.72
CA VAL A 116 2.20 -17.89 -6.73
C VAL A 116 3.55 -17.89 -7.44
N LEU A 117 4.32 -16.82 -7.23
CA LEU A 117 5.72 -16.72 -7.64
C LEU A 117 6.59 -17.03 -6.44
N THR A 118 7.43 -18.04 -6.58
CA THR A 118 8.39 -18.50 -5.57
C THR A 118 9.79 -18.23 -6.09
N LEU A 119 10.63 -17.62 -5.26
CA LEU A 119 12.05 -17.43 -5.51
C LEU A 119 12.80 -18.09 -4.35
N ASP A 120 13.45 -19.21 -4.63
CA ASP A 120 14.35 -19.86 -3.70
C ASP A 120 15.71 -19.15 -3.73
N LEU A 121 16.17 -18.70 -2.56
CA LEU A 121 17.47 -18.04 -2.38
C LEU A 121 18.48 -18.97 -1.69
N GLY A 122 18.19 -20.28 -1.61
CA GLY A 122 19.00 -21.27 -0.92
C GLY A 122 19.11 -20.95 0.57
N ASN A 123 20.33 -20.72 1.06
CA ASN A 123 20.61 -20.46 2.47
C ASN A 123 19.97 -19.17 3.02
N TYR A 124 19.51 -18.26 2.15
CA TYR A 124 18.85 -17.02 2.56
C TYR A 124 17.33 -17.18 2.70
N GLY A 125 16.79 -18.38 2.46
CA GLY A 125 15.37 -18.69 2.58
C GLY A 125 14.58 -18.47 1.29
N THR A 126 13.25 -18.52 1.38
CA THR A 126 12.36 -18.48 0.22
C THR A 126 11.54 -17.20 0.21
N TYR A 127 11.54 -16.52 -0.92
CA TYR A 127 10.71 -15.35 -1.19
C TYR A 127 9.45 -15.77 -1.94
N VAL A 128 8.27 -15.34 -1.49
CA VAL A 128 7.00 -15.76 -2.12
C VAL A 128 6.13 -14.55 -2.40
N LEU A 129 5.66 -14.39 -3.64
CA LEU A 129 4.62 -13.44 -4.04
C LEU A 129 3.37 -14.23 -4.40
N ASN A 130 2.21 -13.82 -3.90
CA ASN A 130 0.95 -14.52 -4.11
C ASN A 130 -0.13 -13.50 -4.52
N LYS A 131 -0.80 -13.74 -5.66
CA LYS A 131 -1.96 -12.94 -6.05
C LYS A 131 -3.19 -13.35 -5.26
N GLN A 132 -3.68 -12.43 -4.44
CA GLN A 132 -4.85 -12.63 -3.59
C GLN A 132 -6.07 -11.95 -4.19
N SER A 133 -6.70 -12.64 -5.14
CA SER A 133 -7.84 -12.16 -5.95
C SER A 133 -9.03 -11.72 -5.10
N PHE A 134 -9.34 -12.43 -4.02
CA PHE A 134 -10.43 -12.06 -3.11
C PHE A 134 -10.22 -10.67 -2.50
N ASN A 135 -8.98 -10.36 -2.10
CA ASN A 135 -8.64 -9.08 -1.48
C ASN A 135 -8.18 -8.03 -2.51
N LYS A 136 -8.02 -8.42 -3.78
CA LYS A 136 -7.41 -7.60 -4.85
C LYS A 136 -6.01 -7.10 -4.47
N GLN A 137 -5.23 -7.96 -3.82
CA GLN A 137 -3.90 -7.62 -3.29
C GLN A 137 -2.81 -8.51 -3.89
N ILE A 138 -1.56 -8.08 -3.75
CA ILE A 138 -0.39 -8.96 -3.86
C ILE A 138 0.17 -9.16 -2.47
N TRP A 139 0.27 -10.39 -2.01
CA TRP A 139 0.88 -10.74 -0.74
C TRP A 139 2.32 -11.17 -0.97
N VAL A 140 3.19 -10.73 -0.09
CA VAL A 140 4.61 -11.05 -0.14
C VAL A 140 5.02 -11.67 1.17
N SER A 141 5.74 -12.78 1.11
CA SER A 141 6.49 -13.35 2.23
C SER A 141 7.97 -13.22 1.90
N SER A 142 8.64 -12.26 2.54
CA SER A 142 10.09 -12.07 2.43
C SER A 142 10.79 -12.79 3.58
N PRO A 143 11.89 -13.53 3.35
CA PRO A 143 12.70 -14.10 4.42
C PRO A 143 13.44 -13.01 5.23
N ILE A 144 13.54 -11.79 4.70
CA ILE A 144 14.22 -10.65 5.34
C ILE A 144 13.22 -9.79 6.12
N SER A 145 12.14 -9.37 5.47
CA SER A 145 11.20 -8.37 6.02
C SER A 145 9.86 -8.96 6.47
N GLY A 146 9.67 -10.27 6.31
CA GLY A 146 8.45 -10.98 6.68
C GLY A 146 7.26 -10.68 5.76
N PRO A 147 6.03 -10.93 6.24
CA PRO A 147 4.84 -10.82 5.41
C PRO A 147 4.39 -9.37 5.21
N LYS A 148 4.12 -9.00 3.95
CA LYS A 148 3.57 -7.70 3.53
C LYS A 148 2.39 -7.91 2.58
N ARG A 149 1.46 -6.95 2.56
CA ARG A 149 0.27 -6.96 1.69
C ARG A 149 0.21 -5.66 0.92
N TYR A 150 0.26 -5.74 -0.40
CA TYR A 150 0.31 -4.57 -1.25
C TYR A 150 -1.04 -4.33 -1.92
N ASP A 151 -1.45 -3.08 -1.89
CA ASP A 151 -2.64 -2.58 -2.57
C ASP A 151 -2.22 -1.76 -3.79
N TRP A 152 -2.92 -1.94 -4.91
CA TRP A 152 -2.73 -1.07 -6.07
C TRP A 152 -3.26 0.32 -5.75
N ILE A 153 -2.39 1.33 -5.91
CA ILE A 153 -2.72 2.74 -5.75
C ILE A 153 -2.45 3.43 -7.09
N PRO A 154 -3.47 3.92 -7.81
CA PRO A 154 -3.28 4.68 -9.03
C PRO A 154 -2.66 6.04 -8.72
N THR A 155 -1.76 6.51 -9.59
CA THR A 155 -1.07 7.80 -9.48
C THR A 155 -1.86 8.89 -10.21
N ASN A 156 -2.05 8.70 -11.53
CA ASN A 156 -2.71 9.67 -12.41
C ASN A 156 -3.88 9.01 -13.17
N ASP A 157 -3.63 7.84 -13.77
CA ASP A 157 -4.62 7.03 -14.47
C ASP A 157 -4.87 5.71 -13.73
N GLU A 158 -6.00 5.06 -13.94
CA GLU A 158 -6.26 3.75 -13.31
C GLU A 158 -5.29 2.65 -13.78
N ASN A 159 -4.62 2.87 -14.90
CA ASN A 159 -3.59 2.00 -15.49
C ASN A 159 -2.17 2.32 -15.00
N ASP A 160 -1.95 3.52 -14.45
CA ASP A 160 -0.65 3.96 -13.95
C ASP A 160 -0.71 4.06 -12.42
N GLY A 161 0.07 3.24 -11.75
CA GLY A 161 -0.03 3.08 -10.31
C GLY A 161 1.07 2.21 -9.76
N LYS A 162 1.06 2.07 -8.44
CA LYS A 162 2.06 1.29 -7.71
C LYS A 162 1.40 0.39 -6.70
N TRP A 163 2.00 -0.78 -6.49
CA TRP A 163 1.67 -1.67 -5.39
C TRP A 163 2.33 -1.14 -4.12
N ILE A 164 1.51 -0.66 -3.17
CA ILE A 164 1.95 0.01 -1.95
C ILE A 164 1.50 -0.78 -0.72
N TYR A 165 2.44 -1.02 0.21
CA TYR A 165 2.12 -1.53 1.52
C TYR A 165 1.61 -0.40 2.41
N LEU A 166 0.34 -0.44 2.78
CA LEU A 166 -0.30 0.67 3.49
C LEU A 166 0.23 0.94 4.91
N ARG A 167 0.97 0.00 5.51
CA ARG A 167 1.49 0.17 6.86
C ARG A 167 2.65 1.17 6.92
N ASP A 168 3.57 1.09 5.97
CA ASP A 168 4.80 1.88 5.92
C ASP A 168 4.95 2.72 4.65
N ASN A 169 4.03 2.57 3.68
CA ASN A 169 4.07 3.14 2.33
C ASN A 169 5.23 2.63 1.48
N GLY A 170 5.81 1.47 1.80
CA GLY A 170 6.78 0.80 0.96
C GLY A 170 6.17 0.40 -0.38
N ILE A 171 6.93 0.58 -1.46
CA ILE A 171 6.56 0.17 -2.81
C ILE A 171 7.10 -1.25 -3.03
N LEU A 172 6.30 -2.12 -3.63
CA LEU A 172 6.67 -3.52 -3.88
C LEU A 172 8.00 -3.64 -4.64
N GLU A 173 8.12 -2.92 -5.76
CA GLU A 173 9.31 -2.93 -6.60
C GLU A 173 10.57 -2.48 -5.84
N ASP A 174 10.46 -1.41 -5.06
CA ASP A 174 11.58 -0.91 -4.25
C ASP A 174 11.97 -1.91 -3.15
N SER A 175 10.98 -2.56 -2.52
CA SER A 175 11.23 -3.59 -1.51
C SER A 175 11.99 -4.78 -2.12
N LEU A 176 11.59 -5.25 -3.31
CA LEU A 176 12.28 -6.33 -4.03
C LEU A 176 13.70 -5.92 -4.42
N LYS A 177 13.87 -4.75 -5.04
CA LYS A 177 15.18 -4.24 -5.47
C LYS A 177 16.13 -4.14 -4.29
N ASN A 178 15.71 -3.53 -3.18
CA ASN A 178 16.56 -3.33 -2.02
C ASN A 178 16.92 -4.65 -1.31
N GLU A 179 15.95 -5.54 -1.13
CA GLU A 179 16.17 -6.81 -0.42
C GLU A 179 17.05 -7.77 -1.24
N LEU A 180 16.85 -7.83 -2.56
CA LEU A 180 17.60 -8.75 -3.43
C LEU A 180 18.98 -8.23 -3.82
N LYS A 181 19.18 -6.91 -3.82
CA LYS A 181 20.49 -6.29 -4.05
C LYS A 181 21.56 -6.76 -3.07
N GLU A 182 21.20 -6.95 -1.80
CA GLU A 182 22.17 -7.38 -0.79
C GLU A 182 22.52 -8.87 -0.88
N ILE A 183 21.64 -9.70 -1.46
CA ILE A 183 21.82 -11.16 -1.51
C ILE A 183 22.49 -11.60 -2.82
N ILE A 184 22.00 -11.08 -3.93
CA ILE A 184 22.35 -11.55 -5.27
C ILE A 184 22.98 -10.43 -6.09
N GLY A 185 22.28 -9.30 -6.23
CA GLY A 185 22.70 -8.21 -7.11
C GLY A 185 21.54 -7.34 -7.58
N ASP A 186 21.81 -6.40 -8.47
CA ASP A 186 20.83 -5.40 -8.90
C ASP A 186 19.71 -6.02 -9.74
N LEU A 187 18.47 -5.98 -9.22
CA LEU A 187 17.27 -6.40 -9.95
C LEU A 187 16.81 -5.32 -10.94
N LYS A 188 16.74 -5.68 -12.23
CA LYS A 188 16.34 -4.81 -13.34
C LYS A 188 14.82 -4.85 -13.56
N LEU A 189 14.10 -4.01 -12.81
CA LEU A 189 12.63 -3.86 -12.82
C LEU A 189 12.19 -2.49 -13.38
#